data_AF-A0A1I7WR69-F1
#
_entry.id   AF-A0A1I7WR69-F1
#
_cell.length_a   1.000
_cell.length_b   1.000
_cell.length_c   1.000
_cell.angle_alpha   90.00
_cell.angle_beta   90.00
_cell.angle_gamma   90.00
#
_symmetry.space_group_name_H-M   'P 1'
#
loop_
_entity.id
_entity.type
_entity.pdbx_description
1 polymer ?
#
loop_
_entity_poly.entity_id
_entity_poly.type
_entity_poly.pdbx_seq_one_letter_code
_entity_poly.pdbx_strand_id
1 'polypeptide(L)'
;MNHQNMHIQHCILYEFQREKNAVEAFKSTCSVLGEAVLSHGTFRYWFQRFKAGEFDVNDRQRSGTTPMVKTDALKALLDENTSQKQDEPAKQQGDNQATVSSRLHKMRKIEKLGKYVPHELSEDSIGSRLNTCIPLLVKQRKKNFF
;
A
#
# COMPACT_ATOMS: atom_id res chain seq x y z
N MET A 1 -11.99 -6.49 6.75
CA MET A 1 -13.14 -6.22 5.88
C MET A 1 -14.38 -6.79 6.56
N ASN A 2 -15.46 -6.02 6.71
CA ASN A 2 -16.66 -6.49 7.38
C ASN A 2 -17.65 -7.02 6.35
N HIS A 3 -17.54 -8.30 5.98
CA HIS A 3 -18.31 -8.94 4.91
C HIS A 3 -19.84 -8.80 5.09
N GLN A 4 -20.30 -8.67 6.33
CA GLN A 4 -21.70 -8.46 6.68
C GLN A 4 -22.24 -7.11 6.16
N ASN A 5 -21.46 -6.03 6.27
CA ASN A 5 -21.90 -4.70 5.82
C ASN A 5 -22.07 -4.65 4.30
N MET A 6 -21.13 -5.28 3.58
CA MET A 6 -21.16 -5.35 2.11
C MET A 6 -22.38 -6.13 1.61
N HIS A 7 -22.76 -7.20 2.29
CA HIS A 7 -23.97 -7.95 1.97
C HIS A 7 -25.23 -7.08 2.12
N ILE A 8 -25.35 -6.37 3.25
CA ILE A 8 -26.47 -5.47 3.52
C ILE A 8 -26.58 -4.37 2.44
N GLN A 9 -25.45 -3.77 2.07
CA GLN A 9 -25.38 -2.73 1.02
C GLN A 9 -25.89 -3.23 -0.34
N HIS A 10 -25.53 -4.46 -0.72
CA HIS A 10 -26.05 -5.10 -1.94
C HIS A 10 -27.55 -5.38 -1.88
N CYS A 11 -28.08 -5.81 -0.74
CA CYS A 11 -29.53 -6.01 -0.59
C CYS A 11 -30.30 -4.70 -0.80
N ILE A 12 -29.78 -3.59 -0.27
CA ILE A 12 -30.39 -2.26 -0.45
C ILE A 12 -30.32 -1.84 -1.92
N LEU A 13 -29.19 -2.08 -2.60
CA LEU A 13 -29.03 -1.79 -4.02
C LEU A 13 -30.01 -2.59 -4.88
N TYR A 14 -30.16 -3.88 -4.58
CA TYR A 14 -31.12 -4.75 -5.25
C TYR A 14 -32.55 -4.22 -5.11
N GLU A 15 -32.97 -3.82 -3.91
CA GLU A 15 -34.31 -3.25 -3.70
C GLU A 15 -34.49 -1.89 -4.36
N PHE A 16 -33.43 -1.08 -4.46
CA PHE A 16 -33.44 0.17 -5.21
C PHE A 16 -33.66 -0.06 -6.72
N GLN A 17 -32.99 -1.05 -7.31
CA GLN A 17 -33.12 -1.40 -8.72
C GLN A 17 -34.50 -1.97 -9.09
N ARG A 18 -35.26 -2.45 -8.11
CA ARG A 18 -36.65 -2.93 -8.29
C ARG A 18 -37.69 -1.80 -8.38
N GLU A 19 -37.24 -0.54 -8.40
CA GLU A 19 -38.09 0.67 -8.49
C GLU A 19 -39.15 0.79 -7.38
N LYS A 20 -38.94 0.09 -6.26
CA LYS A 20 -39.82 0.20 -5.09
C LYS A 20 -39.67 1.56 -4.42
N ASN A 21 -40.75 2.04 -3.79
CA ASN A 21 -40.65 3.22 -2.96
C ASN A 21 -39.72 2.95 -1.76
N ALA A 22 -39.08 3.99 -1.20
CA ALA A 22 -38.08 3.84 -0.15
C ALA A 22 -38.60 3.14 1.13
N VAL A 23 -39.87 3.36 1.50
CA VAL A 23 -40.50 2.78 2.69
C VAL A 23 -40.78 1.29 2.47
N GLU A 24 -41.25 0.92 1.28
CA GLU A 24 -41.47 -0.48 0.89
C GLU A 24 -40.15 -1.24 0.77
N ALA A 25 -39.15 -0.62 0.14
CA ALA A 25 -37.81 -1.18 0.05
C ALA A 25 -37.19 -1.40 1.44
N PHE A 26 -37.36 -0.46 2.38
CA PHE A 26 -36.89 -0.63 3.76
C PHE A 26 -37.59 -1.80 4.45
N LYS A 27 -38.93 -1.87 4.42
CA LYS A 27 -39.69 -2.97 5.02
C LYS A 27 -39.32 -4.33 4.41
N SER A 28 -39.18 -4.39 3.09
CA SER A 28 -38.77 -5.60 2.35
C SER A 28 -37.38 -6.05 2.80
N THR A 29 -36.44 -5.11 2.92
CA THR A 29 -35.07 -5.38 3.35
C THR A 29 -35.02 -5.87 4.81
N CYS A 30 -35.77 -5.24 5.71
CA CYS A 30 -35.86 -5.65 7.12
C CYS A 30 -36.54 -7.02 7.30
N SER A 31 -37.51 -7.36 6.44
CA SER A 31 -38.14 -8.69 6.44
C SER A 31 -37.14 -9.80 6.08
N VAL A 32 -36.22 -9.52 5.16
CA VAL A 32 -35.22 -10.48 4.69
C VAL A 32 -34.01 -10.58 5.64
N LEU A 33 -33.54 -9.45 6.16
CA LEU A 33 -32.31 -9.38 6.98
C LEU A 33 -32.57 -9.41 8.49
N GLY A 34 -33.80 -9.16 8.93
CA GLY A 34 -34.18 -8.98 10.33
C GLY A 34 -34.11 -7.51 10.79
N GLU A 35 -35.10 -7.08 11.59
CA GLU A 35 -35.24 -5.69 12.06
C GLU A 35 -34.05 -5.19 12.89
N ALA A 36 -33.34 -6.09 13.57
CA ALA A 36 -32.18 -5.75 14.40
C ALA A 36 -30.88 -5.52 13.60
N VAL A 37 -30.84 -5.90 12.32
CA VAL A 37 -29.61 -5.91 11.50
C VAL A 37 -29.42 -4.60 10.74
N LEU A 38 -30.50 -3.96 10.31
CA LEU A 38 -30.46 -2.76 9.48
C LEU A 38 -31.18 -1.58 10.15
N SER A 39 -30.41 -0.57 10.56
CA SER A 39 -31.00 0.67 11.04
C SER A 39 -31.63 1.48 9.89
N HIS A 40 -32.73 2.18 10.18
CA HIS A 40 -33.36 3.08 9.22
C HIS A 40 -32.40 4.18 8.72
N GLY A 41 -31.50 4.67 9.58
CA GLY A 41 -30.48 5.66 9.20
C GLY A 41 -29.48 5.12 8.17
N THR A 42 -29.00 3.89 8.37
CA THR A 42 -28.10 3.20 7.43
C THR A 42 -28.79 2.98 6.09
N PHE A 43 -30.04 2.48 6.11
CA PHE A 43 -30.81 2.30 4.88
C PHE A 43 -30.96 3.61 4.11
N ARG A 44 -31.40 4.68 4.79
CA ARG A 44 -31.62 6.00 4.17
C ARG A 44 -30.34 6.54 3.53
N TYR A 45 -29.21 6.41 4.22
CA TYR A 45 -27.90 6.84 3.70
C TYR A 45 -27.55 6.14 2.39
N TRP A 46 -27.62 4.81 2.36
CA TRP A 46 -27.30 4.02 1.16
C TRP A 46 -28.30 4.26 0.02
N PHE A 47 -29.59 4.32 0.33
CA PHE A 47 -30.64 4.58 -0.66
C PHE A 47 -30.48 5.96 -1.31
N GLN A 48 -30.07 6.97 -0.54
CA GLN A 48 -29.75 8.30 -1.07
C GLN A 48 -28.51 8.29 -1.97
N ARG A 49 -27.46 7.53 -1.62
CA ARG A 49 -26.28 7.37 -2.49
C ARG A 49 -26.66 6.75 -3.83
N PHE A 50 -27.47 5.69 -3.83
CA PHE A 50 -27.94 5.07 -5.08
C PHE A 50 -28.82 6.01 -5.91
N LYS A 51 -29.66 6.83 -5.27
CA LYS A 51 -30.39 7.91 -5.96
C LYS A 51 -29.48 8.96 -6.61
N ALA A 52 -28.32 9.22 -6.03
CA ALA A 52 -27.31 10.11 -6.60
C ALA A 52 -26.47 9.45 -7.72
N GLY A 53 -26.76 8.20 -8.09
CA GLY A 53 -26.02 7.44 -9.10
C GLY A 53 -24.71 6.81 -8.58
N GLU A 54 -24.45 6.83 -7.27
CA GLU A 54 -23.29 6.19 -6.68
C GLU A 54 -23.57 4.73 -6.32
N PHE A 55 -23.29 3.81 -7.23
CA PHE A 55 -23.55 2.37 -7.05
C PHE A 55 -22.41 1.60 -6.36
N ASP A 56 -21.32 2.28 -5.98
CA ASP A 56 -20.24 1.65 -5.23
C ASP A 56 -20.69 1.34 -3.80
N VAL A 57 -20.90 0.06 -3.55
CA VAL A 57 -21.26 -0.54 -2.26
C VAL A 57 -20.13 -0.46 -1.23
N ASN A 58 -18.89 -0.19 -1.64
CA ASN A 58 -17.81 -0.06 -0.66
C ASN A 58 -17.97 1.20 0.20
N ASP A 59 -17.54 1.09 1.46
CA ASP A 59 -17.40 2.25 2.32
C ASP A 59 -16.40 3.22 1.67
N ARG A 60 -16.76 4.51 1.64
CA ARG A 60 -15.83 5.55 1.21
C ARG A 60 -14.56 5.47 2.03
N GLN A 61 -13.42 5.67 1.37
CA GLN A 61 -12.14 5.75 2.06
C GLN A 61 -12.25 6.84 3.14
N ARG A 62 -12.13 6.43 4.41
CA ARG A 62 -12.18 7.36 5.53
C ARG A 62 -11.00 8.33 5.40
N SER A 63 -11.26 9.62 5.55
CA SER A 63 -10.27 10.71 5.43
C SER A 63 -9.13 10.68 6.46
N GLY A 64 -9.06 9.66 7.32
CA GLY A 64 -8.15 9.61 8.47
C GLY A 64 -6.69 9.30 8.16
N THR A 65 -6.32 8.92 6.93
CA THR A 65 -4.91 8.67 6.60
C THR A 65 -4.68 8.91 5.12
N THR A 66 -3.84 9.90 4.79
CA THR A 66 -3.25 10.05 3.45
C THR A 66 -2.00 9.17 3.40
N PRO A 67 -2.07 7.93 2.89
CA PRO A 67 -0.96 6.98 3.00
C PRO A 67 0.14 7.31 1.98
N MET A 68 -0.24 7.96 0.87
CA MET A 68 0.62 8.17 -0.29
C MET A 68 1.72 9.21 -0.02
N VAL A 69 1.34 10.42 0.42
CA VAL A 69 2.27 11.53 0.69
C VAL A 69 3.34 11.16 1.74
N LYS A 70 2.94 10.46 2.81
CA LYS A 70 3.86 10.01 3.87
C LYS A 70 4.77 8.85 3.45
N THR A 71 4.42 8.12 2.40
CA THR A 71 5.24 7.01 1.88
C THR A 71 6.34 7.53 0.96
N ASP A 72 6.05 8.54 0.13
CA ASP A 72 7.03 9.17 -0.76
C ASP A 72 8.15 9.87 0.03
N ALA A 73 7.78 10.58 1.10
CA ALA A 73 8.75 11.19 2.00
C ALA A 73 9.67 10.16 2.67
N LEU A 74 9.12 8.99 3.08
CA LEU A 74 9.93 7.92 3.67
C LEU A 74 10.88 7.30 2.63
N LYS A 75 10.43 7.19 1.38
CA LYS A 75 11.25 6.68 0.28
C LYS A 75 12.45 7.58 0.01
N ALA A 76 12.24 8.90 -0.07
CA ALA A 76 13.31 9.87 -0.31
C ALA A 76 14.42 9.78 0.77
N LEU A 77 14.04 9.64 2.04
CA LEU A 77 15.00 9.48 3.13
C LEU A 77 15.86 8.21 3.00
N LEU A 78 15.27 7.10 2.55
CA LEU A 78 16.00 5.84 2.33
C LEU A 78 16.94 5.88 1.14
N ASP A 79 16.61 6.67 0.12
CA ASP A 79 17.45 6.85 -1.07
C ASP A 79 18.69 7.69 -0.75
N GLU A 80 18.61 8.62 0.21
CA GLU A 80 19.76 9.40 0.71
C GLU A 80 20.68 8.58 1.64
N ASN A 81 20.09 7.80 2.55
CA ASN A 81 20.85 6.91 3.43
C ASN A 81 20.13 5.56 3.63
N THR A 82 20.59 4.54 2.92
CA THR A 82 19.96 3.22 2.92
C THR A 82 20.26 2.39 4.19
N SER A 83 21.24 2.77 5.01
CA SER A 83 21.66 2.00 6.20
C SER A 83 21.24 2.61 7.54
N GLN A 84 20.36 3.61 7.53
CA GLN A 84 19.88 4.27 8.76
C GLN A 84 18.96 3.37 9.60
N LYS A 85 18.96 3.59 10.93
CA LYS A 85 18.02 2.91 11.85
C LYS A 85 16.62 3.52 11.72
N GLN A 86 15.58 2.72 11.93
CA GLN A 86 14.18 3.16 11.81
C GLN A 86 13.77 4.30 12.76
N ASP A 87 14.51 4.53 13.86
CA ASP A 87 14.24 5.61 14.81
C ASP A 87 14.51 7.00 14.24
N GLU A 88 15.42 7.11 13.29
CA GLU A 88 15.80 8.37 12.65
C GLU A 88 14.70 8.91 11.71
N PRO A 89 14.18 8.13 10.74
CA PRO A 89 13.04 8.57 9.93
C PRO A 89 11.76 8.70 10.76
N ALA A 90 11.61 7.92 11.84
CA ALA A 90 10.50 8.08 12.78
C ALA A 90 10.51 9.48 13.42
N LYS A 91 11.66 9.91 13.95
CA LYS A 91 11.83 11.27 14.52
C LYS A 91 11.63 12.36 13.49
N GLN A 92 12.22 12.22 12.30
CA GLN A 92 12.11 13.24 11.24
C GLN A 92 10.67 13.40 10.73
N GLN A 93 9.89 12.31 10.69
CA GLN A 93 8.51 12.35 10.21
C GLN A 93 7.46 12.53 11.33
N GLY A 94 7.90 12.61 12.59
CA GLY A 94 7.00 12.65 13.74
C GLY A 94 6.10 11.42 13.86
N ASP A 95 6.53 10.28 13.30
CA ASP A 95 5.78 9.03 13.31
C ASP A 95 6.42 8.05 14.30
N ASN A 96 5.63 7.13 14.85
CA ASN A 96 6.16 6.07 15.71
C ASN A 96 6.94 5.02 14.88
N GLN A 97 7.93 4.35 15.51
CA GLN A 97 8.73 3.30 14.87
C GLN A 97 7.87 2.20 14.22
N ALA A 98 6.78 1.77 14.88
CA ALA A 98 5.85 0.77 14.34
C ALA A 98 5.18 1.22 13.03
N THR A 99 4.90 2.52 12.88
CA THR A 99 4.34 3.12 11.66
C THR A 99 5.37 3.14 10.54
N VAL A 100 6.65 3.41 10.85
CA VAL A 100 7.75 3.31 9.88
C VAL A 100 7.91 1.85 9.42
N SER A 101 7.98 0.90 10.34
CA SER A 101 8.11 -0.54 10.03
C SER A 101 6.97 -1.05 9.13
N SER A 102 5.72 -0.71 9.47
CA SER A 102 4.56 -1.06 8.66
C SER A 102 4.62 -0.48 7.24
N ARG A 103 5.12 0.76 7.09
CA ARG A 103 5.29 1.40 5.78
C ARG A 103 6.40 0.75 4.96
N LEU A 104 7.55 0.46 5.59
CA LEU A 104 8.65 -0.27 4.94
C LEU A 104 8.18 -1.62 4.39
N HIS A 105 7.38 -2.35 5.16
CA HIS A 105 6.79 -3.61 4.73
C HIS A 105 5.84 -3.43 3.54
N LYS A 106 4.97 -2.41 3.56
CA LYS A 106 4.08 -2.09 2.41
C LYS A 106 4.88 -1.75 1.14
N MET A 107 6.02 -1.09 1.30
CA MET A 107 6.96 -0.79 0.21
C MET A 107 7.83 -1.98 -0.20
N ARG A 108 7.68 -3.16 0.45
CA ARG A 108 8.50 -4.36 0.25
C ARG A 108 10.01 -4.10 0.44
N LYS A 109 10.36 -3.17 1.33
CA LYS A 109 11.75 -2.92 1.73
C LYS A 109 12.17 -3.98 2.75
N ILE A 110 13.37 -4.52 2.59
CA ILE A 110 13.96 -5.51 3.48
C ILE A 110 15.34 -5.04 3.92
N GLU A 111 15.66 -5.28 5.18
CA GLU A 111 16.99 -5.03 5.72
C GLU A 111 17.95 -6.13 5.23
N LYS A 112 19.10 -5.72 4.72
CA LYS A 112 20.18 -6.62 4.33
C LYS A 112 21.48 -6.11 4.95
N LEU A 113 22.28 -7.03 5.47
CA LEU A 113 23.61 -6.71 5.93
C LEU A 113 24.50 -6.31 4.75
N GLY A 114 25.38 -5.33 5.00
CA GLY A 114 26.41 -4.93 4.05
C GLY A 114 27.35 -6.10 3.72
N LYS A 115 27.92 -6.08 2.51
CA LYS A 115 28.94 -7.05 2.11
C LYS A 115 30.27 -6.67 2.74
N TYR A 116 31.00 -7.66 3.27
CA TYR A 116 32.35 -7.45 3.75
C TYR A 116 33.28 -7.11 2.57
N VAL A 117 34.02 -6.02 2.71
CA VAL A 117 35.07 -5.60 1.76
C VAL A 117 36.41 -5.73 2.49
N PRO A 118 37.37 -6.55 2.00
CA PRO A 118 38.61 -6.85 2.74
C PRO A 118 39.47 -5.65 3.11
N HIS A 119 39.54 -4.64 2.25
CA HIS A 119 40.27 -3.42 2.50
C HIS A 119 39.66 -2.28 1.68
N GLU A 120 39.82 -1.07 2.21
CA GLU A 120 39.47 0.15 1.50
C GLU A 120 40.50 0.40 0.39
N LEU A 121 40.01 0.70 -0.81
CA LEU A 121 40.86 0.90 -1.99
C LEU A 121 41.12 2.38 -2.18
N SER A 122 42.38 2.74 -2.45
CA SER A 122 42.71 4.06 -2.97
C SER A 122 42.31 4.18 -4.44
N GLU A 123 42.09 5.41 -4.92
CA GLU A 123 41.82 5.68 -6.34
C GLU A 123 42.88 5.06 -7.27
N ASP A 124 44.15 5.17 -6.92
CA ASP A 124 45.26 4.56 -7.68
C ASP A 124 45.14 3.04 -7.76
N SER A 125 44.74 2.39 -6.66
CA SER A 125 44.56 0.95 -6.60
C SER A 125 43.32 0.49 -7.40
N ILE A 126 42.26 1.30 -7.43
CA ILE A 126 41.07 1.07 -8.27
C ILE A 126 41.48 1.13 -9.75
N GLY A 127 42.21 2.18 -10.14
CA GLY A 127 42.70 2.36 -11.51
C GLY A 127 43.63 1.24 -11.95
N SER A 128 44.58 0.85 -11.10
CA SER A 128 45.52 -0.25 -11.37
C SER A 128 44.80 -1.58 -11.58
N ARG A 129 43.78 -1.87 -10.76
CA ARG A 129 42.94 -3.06 -10.89
C ARG A 129 42.16 -3.07 -12.20
N LEU A 130 41.54 -1.94 -12.56
CA LEU A 130 40.80 -1.81 -13.83
C LEU A 130 41.72 -2.05 -15.04
N ASN A 131 42.87 -1.38 -15.07
CA ASN A 131 43.85 -1.49 -16.15
C ASN A 131 44.41 -2.90 -16.31
N THR A 132 44.50 -3.66 -15.22
CA THR A 132 44.93 -5.06 -15.25
C THR A 132 43.81 -6.00 -15.70
N CYS A 133 42.60 -5.82 -15.17
CA CYS A 133 41.46 -6.72 -15.45
C CYS A 133 40.93 -6.60 -16.87
N ILE A 134 40.88 -5.40 -17.46
CA ILE A 134 40.32 -5.17 -18.79
C ILE A 134 41.04 -6.00 -19.88
N PRO A 135 42.39 -5.94 -20.02
CA PRO A 135 43.10 -6.76 -21.01
C PRO A 135 42.98 -8.26 -20.76
N LEU A 136 42.95 -8.69 -19.49
CA LEU A 136 42.80 -10.10 -19.13
C LEU A 136 41.44 -10.65 -19.56
N LEU A 137 40.36 -9.89 -19.33
CA LEU A 137 39.01 -10.23 -19.78
C LEU A 137 38.93 -10.35 -21.30
N VAL A 138 39.57 -9.44 -22.04
CA VAL A 138 39.63 -9.49 -23.52
C VAL A 138 40.36 -10.75 -24.00
N LYS A 139 41.51 -11.08 -23.39
CA LYS A 139 42.26 -12.30 -23.74
C LYS A 139 41.47 -13.58 -23.42
N GLN A 140 40.80 -13.63 -22.28
CA GLN A 140 39.97 -14.79 -21.91
C GLN A 140 38.84 -15.01 -22.91
N ARG A 141 38.13 -13.95 -23.30
CA ARG A 141 37.08 -14.03 -24.32
C ARG A 141 37.63 -14.60 -25.63
N LYS A 142 38.79 -14.13 -26.11
CA LYS A 142 39.43 -14.64 -27.34
C LYS A 142 39.85 -16.11 -27.27
N LYS A 143 40.26 -16.60 -26.10
CA LYS A 143 40.64 -18.01 -25.89
C LYS A 143 39.44 -18.96 -25.92
N ASN A 144 38.24 -18.49 -25.57
CA ASN A 144 37.04 -19.32 -25.55
C ASN A 144 36.38 -19.51 -26.94
N PHE A 145 36.98 -18.98 -28.01
CA PHE A 145 36.50 -19.11 -29.39
C PHE A 145 37.31 -20.13 -30.23
N PHE A 146 38.26 -20.85 -29.62
CA PHE A 146 39.02 -21.94 -30.24
C PHE A 146 38.78 -23.25 -29.49
#